data_AF-A0AAN0RUW5-F1
#
_entry.id   AF-A0AAN0RUW5-F1
#
_cell.length_a   1.000
_cell.length_b   1.000
_cell.length_c   1.000
_cell.angle_alpha   90.00
_cell.angle_beta   90.00
_cell.angle_gamma   90.00
#
_symmetry.space_group_name_H-M   'P 1'
#
loop_
_entity.id
_entity.type
_entity.pdbx_description
1 polymer ?
#
loop_
_entity_poly.entity_id
_entity_poly.type
_entity_poly.pdbx_seq_one_letter_code
_entity_poly.pdbx_strand_id
1 'polypeptide(L)'
;MSLPETQGRTTHEGNYATQQTHTLEKGILDAAIAQFEAVAAKFAADAIKDSKTRERYMAHIKEVSDETRRQVEGGHLSVKDGAVYINQLRDKLFVEYRKYTSAIGVAKAEKIKLKSRGFDYYLNKYSQRDFSKPFSELTELERNKVYYSVIKAAGRPNDDVNASIRKMRVMAKTAILVTSLFAVGAIINADDKVKEAARQGSIIAGSMLGGGIAGLFVSFVCGPAEPVCAAILVYIGTSAGAITGEMANDVYQDELDEFYRWTSR
;
A
#
# COMPACT_ATOMS: atom_id res chain seq x y z
N MET A 1 -44.22 -41.10 -41.37
CA MET A 1 -45.11 -41.32 -40.21
C MET A 1 -44.76 -42.69 -39.63
N SER A 2 -44.43 -42.76 -38.32
CA SER A 2 -44.16 -43.95 -37.47
C SER A 2 -42.70 -44.23 -37.03
N LEU A 3 -42.39 -43.82 -35.78
CA LEU A 3 -41.62 -44.48 -34.69
C LEU A 3 -40.07 -44.74 -34.85
N PRO A 4 -39.33 -45.10 -33.79
CA PRO A 4 -38.74 -44.18 -32.78
C PRO A 4 -37.23 -44.45 -32.55
N GLU A 5 -36.52 -43.58 -31.83
CA GLU A 5 -35.19 -43.94 -31.28
C GLU A 5 -35.05 -43.44 -29.84
N THR A 6 -35.00 -44.41 -28.93
CA THR A 6 -34.63 -44.25 -27.52
C THR A 6 -33.12 -44.30 -27.39
N GLN A 7 -32.52 -43.32 -26.71
CA GLN A 7 -31.34 -43.59 -25.87
C GLN A 7 -31.44 -42.83 -24.55
N GLY A 8 -31.39 -43.62 -23.48
CA GLY A 8 -31.74 -43.24 -22.13
C GLY A 8 -30.71 -42.33 -21.48
N ARG A 9 -31.24 -41.33 -20.77
CA ARG A 9 -30.50 -40.52 -19.82
C ARG A 9 -30.36 -41.35 -18.55
N THR A 10 -29.18 -41.90 -18.29
CA THR A 10 -28.84 -42.51 -17.00
C THR A 10 -28.73 -41.41 -15.94
N THR A 11 -29.85 -41.05 -15.34
CA THR A 11 -29.88 -40.25 -14.11
C THR A 11 -29.65 -41.17 -12.93
N HIS A 12 -28.45 -41.13 -12.36
CA HIS A 12 -28.19 -41.72 -11.05
C HIS A 12 -28.75 -40.78 -9.99
N GLU A 13 -29.82 -41.20 -9.29
CA GLU A 13 -30.32 -40.50 -8.11
C GLU A 13 -29.36 -40.74 -6.94
N GLY A 14 -28.45 -39.80 -6.73
CA GLY A 14 -27.71 -39.68 -5.47
C GLY A 14 -28.52 -38.86 -4.46
N ASN A 15 -28.34 -39.17 -3.17
CA ASN A 15 -28.99 -38.50 -2.02
C ASN A 15 -28.63 -37.02 -1.81
N TYR A 16 -28.04 -36.36 -2.81
CA TYR A 16 -27.66 -34.96 -2.75
C TYR A 16 -28.62 -34.15 -3.63
N ALA A 17 -29.33 -33.20 -3.02
CA ALA A 17 -30.18 -32.25 -3.71
C ALA A 17 -29.33 -31.32 -4.60
N THR A 18 -29.03 -31.76 -5.82
CA THR A 18 -28.16 -31.06 -6.78
C THR A 18 -28.90 -29.96 -7.58
N GLN A 19 -30.15 -29.65 -7.22
CA GLN A 19 -31.00 -28.65 -7.89
C GLN A 19 -31.57 -27.58 -6.95
N GLN A 20 -30.82 -27.18 -5.92
CA GLN A 20 -31.17 -26.01 -5.11
C GLN A 20 -30.57 -24.76 -5.78
N THR A 21 -31.37 -24.03 -6.54
CA THR A 21 -31.01 -22.68 -7.00
C THR A 21 -31.11 -21.76 -5.79
N HIS A 22 -30.01 -21.56 -5.06
CA HIS A 22 -29.94 -20.55 -4.01
C HIS A 22 -29.99 -19.17 -4.68
N THR A 23 -31.16 -18.51 -4.67
CA THR A 23 -31.24 -17.07 -4.94
C THR A 23 -30.47 -16.37 -3.82
N LEU A 24 -29.27 -15.89 -4.13
CA LEU A 24 -28.55 -14.98 -3.25
C LEU A 24 -29.44 -13.76 -3.02
N GLU A 25 -29.75 -13.48 -1.77
CA GLU A 25 -30.49 -12.28 -1.39
C GLU A 25 -29.68 -11.06 -1.83
N LYS A 26 -30.28 -10.17 -2.64
CA LYS A 26 -29.58 -9.04 -3.27
C LYS A 26 -28.80 -8.20 -2.24
N GLY A 27 -29.38 -7.99 -1.06
CA GLY A 27 -28.75 -7.23 0.02
C GLY A 27 -27.43 -7.82 0.53
N ILE A 28 -27.30 -9.15 0.60
CA ILE A 28 -26.06 -9.81 1.06
C ILE A 28 -24.95 -9.60 0.01
N LEU A 29 -25.28 -9.71 -1.27
CA LEU A 29 -24.33 -9.52 -2.36
C LEU A 29 -23.87 -8.05 -2.43
N ASP A 30 -24.79 -7.09 -2.32
CA ASP A 30 -24.48 -5.66 -2.37
C ASP A 30 -23.62 -5.22 -1.19
N ALA A 31 -23.89 -5.73 0.02
CA ALA A 31 -23.05 -5.51 1.19
C ALA A 31 -21.64 -6.08 1.01
N ALA A 32 -21.51 -7.30 0.46
CA ALA A 32 -20.21 -7.90 0.17
C ALA A 32 -19.41 -7.09 -0.86
N ILE A 33 -20.06 -6.61 -1.93
CA ILE A 33 -19.43 -5.76 -2.94
C ILE A 33 -18.95 -4.45 -2.30
N ALA A 34 -19.79 -3.78 -1.51
CA ALA A 34 -19.42 -2.53 -0.84
C ALA A 34 -18.23 -2.70 0.11
N GLN A 35 -18.16 -3.83 0.84
CA GLN A 35 -17.01 -4.16 1.68
C GLN A 35 -15.74 -4.37 0.85
N PHE A 36 -15.80 -5.13 -0.25
CA PHE A 36 -14.64 -5.31 -1.13
C PHE A 36 -14.17 -4.00 -1.77
N GLU A 37 -15.10 -3.14 -2.19
CA GLU A 37 -14.78 -1.83 -2.73
C GLU A 37 -14.11 -0.93 -1.70
N ALA A 38 -14.59 -0.93 -0.46
CA ALA A 38 -14.02 -0.13 0.62
C ALA A 38 -12.63 -0.64 1.04
N VAL A 39 -12.45 -1.96 1.07
CA VAL A 39 -11.14 -2.58 1.23
C VAL A 39 -10.20 -2.15 0.11
N ALA A 40 -10.61 -2.30 -1.15
CA ALA A 40 -9.82 -1.89 -2.30
C ALA A 40 -9.47 -0.39 -2.26
N ALA A 41 -10.41 0.47 -1.86
CA ALA A 41 -10.20 1.90 -1.68
C ALA A 41 -9.13 2.20 -0.63
N LYS A 42 -9.11 1.45 0.48
CA LYS A 42 -8.07 1.57 1.51
C LYS A 42 -6.68 1.20 0.95
N PHE A 43 -6.56 0.07 0.27
CA PHE A 43 -5.29 -0.33 -0.35
C PHE A 43 -4.83 0.67 -1.43
N ALA A 44 -5.77 1.22 -2.21
CA ALA A 44 -5.47 2.22 -3.22
C ALA A 44 -5.00 3.55 -2.58
N ALA A 45 -5.67 3.99 -1.51
CA ALA A 45 -5.28 5.18 -0.75
C ALA A 45 -3.87 5.01 -0.15
N ASP A 46 -3.57 3.84 0.43
CA ASP A 46 -2.25 3.51 0.94
C ASP A 46 -1.18 3.51 -0.16
N ALA A 47 -1.46 2.90 -1.32
CA ALA A 47 -0.52 2.89 -2.45
C ALA A 47 -0.20 4.30 -2.97
N ILE A 48 -1.21 5.18 -3.02
CA ILE A 48 -1.02 6.59 -3.40
C ILE A 48 -0.20 7.33 -2.35
N LYS A 49 -0.52 7.15 -1.06
CA LYS A 49 0.20 7.74 0.07
C LYS A 49 1.66 7.30 0.06
N ASP A 50 1.92 6.01 -0.06
CA ASP A 50 3.26 5.42 -0.08
C ASP A 50 4.09 5.93 -1.25
N SER A 51 3.47 6.10 -2.43
CA SER A 51 4.15 6.72 -3.56
C SER A 51 4.57 8.16 -3.29
N LYS A 52 3.70 8.97 -2.66
CA LYS A 52 4.05 10.35 -2.28
C LYS A 52 5.14 10.38 -1.22
N THR A 53 5.08 9.50 -0.23
CA THR A 53 6.09 9.35 0.82
C THR A 53 7.45 8.96 0.21
N ARG A 54 7.47 8.03 -0.75
CA ARG A 54 8.67 7.63 -1.49
C ARG A 54 9.25 8.77 -2.32
N GLU A 55 8.42 9.53 -3.03
CA GLU A 55 8.85 10.70 -3.82
C GLU A 55 9.53 11.74 -2.93
N ARG A 56 8.91 12.06 -1.77
CA ARG A 56 9.49 13.00 -0.79
C ARG A 56 10.81 12.49 -0.20
N TYR A 57 10.89 11.22 0.17
CA TYR A 57 12.13 10.60 0.65
C TYR A 57 13.25 10.72 -0.40
N MET A 58 12.94 10.46 -1.67
CA MET A 58 13.92 10.54 -2.75
C MET A 58 14.40 11.97 -3.00
N ALA A 59 13.49 12.94 -2.99
CA ALA A 59 13.85 14.34 -3.13
C ALA A 59 14.79 14.79 -2.00
N HIS A 60 14.46 14.44 -0.75
CA HIS A 60 15.24 14.81 0.43
C HIS A 60 16.64 14.16 0.41
N ILE A 61 16.76 12.88 0.07
CA ILE A 61 18.10 12.26 -0.09
C ILE A 61 18.92 12.94 -1.18
N LYS A 62 18.29 13.27 -2.30
CA LYS A 62 18.97 13.93 -3.40
C LYS A 62 19.47 15.31 -2.98
N GLU A 63 18.64 16.08 -2.30
CA GLU A 63 19.00 17.40 -1.77
C GLU A 63 20.21 17.32 -0.83
N VAL A 64 20.18 16.41 0.14
CA VAL A 64 21.31 16.18 1.06
C VAL A 64 22.55 15.73 0.29
N SER A 65 22.40 14.86 -0.71
CA SER A 65 23.51 14.40 -1.54
C SER A 65 24.18 15.53 -2.32
N ASP A 66 23.36 16.40 -2.92
CA ASP A 66 23.84 17.56 -3.64
C ASP A 66 24.51 18.56 -2.70
N GLU A 67 23.97 18.77 -1.50
CA GLU A 67 24.55 19.64 -0.47
C GLU A 67 25.87 19.09 0.09
N THR A 68 25.91 17.81 0.45
CA THR A 68 27.12 17.14 0.94
C THR A 68 28.25 17.26 -0.08
N ARG A 69 27.92 17.09 -1.37
CA ARG A 69 28.88 17.27 -2.45
C ARG A 69 29.40 18.70 -2.52
N ARG A 70 28.53 19.71 -2.41
CA ARG A 70 28.95 21.13 -2.38
C ARG A 70 29.90 21.42 -1.23
N GLN A 71 29.63 20.90 -0.03
CA GLN A 71 30.50 21.11 1.13
C GLN A 71 31.86 20.43 0.96
N VAL A 72 31.90 19.25 0.33
CA VAL A 72 33.15 18.56 0.00
C VAL A 72 33.94 19.31 -1.07
N GLU A 73 33.28 19.78 -2.13
CA GLU A 73 33.91 20.56 -3.20
C GLU A 73 34.43 21.92 -2.70
N GLY A 74 33.72 22.54 -1.74
CA GLY A 74 34.14 23.78 -1.08
C GLY A 74 35.21 23.61 0.00
N GLY A 75 35.66 22.38 0.29
CA GLY A 75 36.66 22.10 1.32
C GLY A 75 36.17 22.25 2.76
N HIS A 76 34.87 22.43 2.98
CA HIS A 76 34.26 22.54 4.31
C HIS A 76 34.07 21.17 4.99
N LEU A 77 34.09 20.09 4.20
CA LEU A 77 33.91 18.72 4.66
C LEU A 77 34.90 17.81 3.93
N SER A 78 35.54 16.87 4.65
CA SER A 78 36.37 15.88 3.99
C SER A 78 35.51 14.92 3.15
N VAL A 79 36.05 14.42 2.04
CA VAL A 79 35.30 13.48 1.17
C VAL A 79 34.88 12.23 1.95
N LYS A 80 35.74 11.75 2.86
CA LYS A 80 35.46 10.61 3.74
C LYS A 80 34.30 10.91 4.67
N ASP A 81 34.34 12.05 5.37
CA ASP A 81 33.29 12.42 6.33
C ASP A 81 31.96 12.66 5.62
N GLY A 82 31.97 13.26 4.42
CA GLY A 82 30.78 13.37 3.57
C GLY A 82 30.18 12.03 3.20
N ALA A 83 31.00 11.04 2.84
CA ALA A 83 30.54 9.70 2.51
C ALA A 83 29.95 8.94 3.71
N VAL A 84 30.54 9.10 4.90
CA VAL A 84 30.02 8.53 6.16
C VAL A 84 28.71 9.21 6.56
N TYR A 85 28.69 10.54 6.54
CA TYR A 85 27.53 11.36 6.90
C TYR A 85 26.30 10.97 6.07
N ILE A 86 26.44 10.91 4.75
CA ILE A 86 25.30 10.62 3.88
C ILE A 86 24.79 9.18 4.04
N ASN A 87 25.69 8.23 4.29
CA ASN A 87 25.29 6.85 4.53
C ASN A 87 24.44 6.73 5.80
N GLN A 88 24.91 7.33 6.90
CA GLN A 88 24.19 7.35 8.18
C GLN A 88 22.87 8.14 8.07
N LEU A 89 22.86 9.27 7.37
CA LEU A 89 21.65 10.06 7.22
C LEU A 89 20.59 9.30 6.40
N ARG A 90 20.97 8.58 5.34
CA ARG A 90 20.04 7.76 4.57
C ARG A 90 19.32 6.73 5.43
N ASP A 91 20.03 6.12 6.38
CA ASP A 91 19.43 5.17 7.32
C ASP A 91 18.48 5.85 8.31
N LYS A 92 18.87 6.98 8.89
CA LYS A 92 18.00 7.77 9.78
C LYS A 92 16.74 8.25 9.06
N LEU A 93 16.91 8.77 7.86
CA LEU A 93 15.81 9.28 7.06
C LEU A 93 14.87 8.16 6.65
N PHE A 94 15.40 6.99 6.35
CA PHE A 94 14.58 5.83 6.03
C PHE A 94 13.69 5.41 7.20
N VAL A 95 14.20 5.44 8.43
CA VAL A 95 13.41 5.20 9.65
C VAL A 95 12.33 6.28 9.81
N GLU A 96 12.65 7.55 9.55
CA GLU A 96 11.68 8.64 9.69
C GLU A 96 10.52 8.52 8.70
N TYR A 97 10.79 8.26 7.42
CA TYR A 97 9.74 8.16 6.40
C TYR A 97 8.86 6.92 6.56
N ARG A 98 9.31 5.89 7.28
CA ARG A 98 8.49 4.71 7.59
C ARG A 98 7.28 5.04 8.46
N LYS A 99 7.38 6.03 9.35
CA LYS A 99 6.25 6.50 10.16
C LYS A 99 5.06 6.97 9.32
N TYR A 100 5.34 7.41 8.09
CA TYR A 100 4.35 7.91 7.14
C TYR A 100 4.04 6.92 6.01
N THR A 101 4.62 5.72 6.04
CA THR A 101 4.38 4.65 5.06
C THR A 101 3.31 3.72 5.62
N SER A 102 2.46 3.16 4.76
CA SER A 102 1.46 2.16 5.14
C SER A 102 2.12 0.93 5.79
N ALA A 103 1.40 0.18 6.61
CA ALA A 103 1.96 -0.97 7.30
C ALA A 103 2.52 -2.03 6.33
N ILE A 104 1.82 -2.25 5.21
CA ILE A 104 2.27 -3.17 4.15
C ILE A 104 3.52 -2.60 3.44
N GLY A 105 3.53 -1.30 3.17
CA GLY A 105 4.67 -0.60 2.59
C GLY A 105 5.91 -0.67 3.49
N VAL A 106 5.75 -0.49 4.81
CA VAL A 106 6.80 -0.68 5.81
C VAL A 106 7.31 -2.11 5.77
N ALA A 107 6.42 -3.10 5.79
CA ALA A 107 6.81 -4.51 5.76
C ALA A 107 7.61 -4.86 4.49
N LYS A 108 7.21 -4.33 3.34
CA LYS A 108 7.95 -4.49 2.08
C LYS A 108 9.30 -3.78 2.12
N ALA A 109 9.36 -2.58 2.69
CA ALA A 109 10.59 -1.80 2.81
C ALA A 109 11.61 -2.47 3.75
N GLU A 110 11.14 -3.05 4.87
CA GLU A 110 11.96 -3.87 5.78
C GLU A 110 12.48 -5.13 5.09
N LYS A 111 11.62 -5.85 4.37
CA LYS A 111 12.04 -7.02 3.58
C LYS A 111 13.11 -6.68 2.54
N ILE A 112 13.05 -5.48 1.93
CA ILE A 112 14.10 -4.98 1.04
C ILE A 112 15.37 -4.64 1.83
N LYS A 113 15.25 -3.99 3.00
CA LYS A 113 16.40 -3.64 3.85
C LYS A 113 17.17 -4.85 4.34
N LEU A 114 16.51 -6.00 4.58
CA LEU A 114 17.20 -7.26 4.91
C LEU A 114 18.20 -7.71 3.83
N LYS A 115 17.97 -7.34 2.56
CA LYS A 115 18.90 -7.62 1.45
C LYS A 115 19.91 -6.50 1.22
N SER A 116 19.78 -5.37 1.93
CA SER A 116 20.69 -4.23 1.79
C SER A 116 22.08 -4.59 2.27
N ARG A 117 23.08 -4.04 1.58
CA ARG A 117 24.49 -4.21 1.93
C ARG A 117 24.97 -2.99 2.73
N GLY A 118 25.93 -3.20 3.63
CA GLY A 118 26.51 -2.15 4.47
C GLY A 118 27.41 -1.17 3.70
N PHE A 119 27.89 -0.14 4.38
CA PHE A 119 28.77 0.89 3.79
C PHE A 119 30.03 0.29 3.14
N ASP A 120 30.68 -0.67 3.80
CA ASP A 120 31.90 -1.34 3.31
C ASP A 120 31.69 -2.08 1.99
N TYR A 121 30.48 -2.60 1.76
CA TYR A 121 30.14 -3.19 0.48
C TYR A 121 30.16 -2.14 -0.63
N TYR A 122 29.64 -0.94 -0.39
CA TYR A 122 29.64 0.11 -1.40
C TYR A 122 31.05 0.65 -1.66
N LEU A 123 31.88 0.75 -0.61
CA LEU A 123 33.30 1.08 -0.75
C LEU A 123 34.01 0.06 -1.64
N ASN A 124 33.86 -1.23 -1.35
CA ASN A 124 34.46 -2.29 -2.18
C ASN A 124 33.87 -2.36 -3.59
N LYS A 125 32.56 -2.16 -3.74
CA LYS A 125 31.89 -2.14 -5.05
C LYS A 125 32.48 -1.07 -5.96
N TYR A 126 32.65 0.15 -5.45
CA TYR A 126 33.20 1.23 -6.26
C TYR A 126 34.72 1.13 -6.39
N SER A 127 35.43 0.61 -5.39
CA SER A 127 36.85 0.27 -5.49
C SER A 127 37.11 -0.74 -6.62
N GLN A 128 36.34 -1.82 -6.66
CA GLN A 128 36.46 -2.83 -7.70
C GLN A 128 36.10 -2.26 -9.08
N ARG A 129 35.04 -1.45 -9.18
CA ARG A 129 34.62 -0.83 -10.44
C ARG A 129 35.66 0.15 -10.99
N ASP A 130 36.23 0.99 -10.13
CA ASP A 130 37.08 2.12 -10.55
C ASP A 130 38.57 1.75 -10.61
N PHE A 131 39.01 0.77 -9.81
CA PHE A 131 40.44 0.43 -9.64
C PHE A 131 40.73 -1.08 -9.70
N SER A 132 39.71 -1.95 -9.79
CA SER A 132 39.86 -3.42 -9.85
C SER A 132 40.60 -4.07 -8.66
N LYS A 133 40.60 -3.40 -7.51
CA LYS A 133 41.19 -3.89 -6.25
C LYS A 133 40.27 -3.61 -5.06
N PRO A 134 40.41 -4.33 -3.94
CA PRO A 134 39.62 -4.08 -2.75
C PRO A 134 39.94 -2.71 -2.12
N PHE A 135 38.97 -2.15 -1.39
CA PHE A 135 39.08 -0.79 -0.83
C PHE A 135 40.28 -0.64 0.12
N SER A 136 40.66 -1.71 0.81
CA SER A 136 41.80 -1.77 1.73
C SER A 136 43.15 -1.58 1.05
N GLU A 137 43.27 -1.89 -0.25
CA GLU A 137 44.51 -1.80 -1.04
C GLU A 137 44.62 -0.48 -1.83
N LEU A 138 43.64 0.41 -1.67
CA LEU A 138 43.66 1.71 -2.31
C LEU A 138 44.65 2.65 -1.62
N THR A 139 45.35 3.45 -2.42
CA THR A 139 46.04 4.66 -1.97
C THR A 139 45.02 5.68 -1.46
N GLU A 140 45.47 6.68 -0.71
CA GLU A 140 44.59 7.72 -0.17
C GLU A 140 43.82 8.48 -1.27
N LEU A 141 44.49 8.81 -2.38
CA LEU A 141 43.87 9.50 -3.50
C LEU A 141 42.80 8.65 -4.19
N GLU A 142 43.03 7.34 -4.33
CA GLU A 142 42.03 6.40 -4.85
C GLU A 142 40.85 6.24 -3.88
N ARG A 143 41.10 6.15 -2.56
CA ARG A 143 40.05 6.11 -1.54
C ARG A 143 39.16 7.35 -1.60
N ASN A 144 39.76 8.53 -1.77
CA ASN A 144 39.01 9.79 -1.91
C ASN A 144 38.10 9.76 -3.15
N LYS A 145 38.57 9.23 -4.28
CA LYS A 145 37.72 9.03 -5.47
C LYS A 145 36.56 8.06 -5.19
N VAL A 146 36.81 6.97 -4.47
CA VAL A 146 35.74 6.02 -4.08
C VAL A 146 34.72 6.69 -3.15
N TYR A 147 35.15 7.42 -2.13
CA TYR A 147 34.24 8.14 -1.23
C TYR A 147 33.37 9.14 -2.00
N TYR A 148 33.96 9.87 -2.96
CA TYR A 148 33.21 10.78 -3.82
C TYR A 148 32.19 10.04 -4.71
N SER A 149 32.57 8.88 -5.26
CA SER A 149 31.65 7.98 -5.98
C SER A 149 30.46 7.53 -5.10
N VAL A 150 30.69 7.25 -3.82
CA VAL A 150 29.62 6.90 -2.87
C VAL A 150 28.69 8.09 -2.64
N ILE A 151 29.22 9.30 -2.41
CA ILE A 151 28.41 10.52 -2.24
C ILE A 151 27.50 10.72 -3.45
N LYS A 152 28.06 10.66 -4.67
CA LYS A 152 27.30 10.81 -5.92
C LYS A 152 26.26 9.72 -6.13
N ALA A 153 26.55 8.50 -5.68
CA ALA A 153 25.61 7.38 -5.80
C ALA A 153 24.51 7.41 -4.73
N ALA A 154 24.79 7.97 -3.56
CA ALA A 154 23.84 8.08 -2.48
C ALA A 154 22.65 8.98 -2.83
N GLY A 155 22.75 9.90 -3.78
CA GLY A 155 21.61 10.66 -4.29
C GLY A 155 20.71 9.89 -5.29
N ARG A 156 21.12 8.70 -5.76
CA ARG A 156 20.45 8.03 -6.88
C ARG A 156 19.21 7.25 -6.46
N PRO A 157 18.15 7.27 -7.30
CA PRO A 157 17.00 6.39 -7.13
C PRO A 157 17.36 4.92 -7.27
N ASN A 158 16.55 4.08 -6.63
CA ASN A 158 16.46 2.67 -6.98
C ASN A 158 15.34 2.55 -8.02
N ASP A 159 15.71 2.34 -9.28
CA ASP A 159 14.79 2.40 -10.41
C ASP A 159 13.73 1.30 -10.37
N ASP A 160 14.09 0.09 -9.94
CA ASP A 160 13.15 -1.03 -9.81
C ASP A 160 12.07 -0.76 -8.76
N VAL A 161 12.48 -0.31 -7.58
CA VAL A 161 11.55 0.04 -6.49
C VAL A 161 10.67 1.21 -6.92
N ASN A 162 11.24 2.22 -7.56
CA ASN A 162 10.51 3.40 -8.00
C ASN A 162 9.53 3.09 -9.13
N ALA A 163 9.92 2.25 -10.09
CA ALA A 163 9.04 1.80 -11.16
C ALA A 163 7.87 1.00 -10.61
N SER A 164 8.13 0.07 -9.67
CA SER A 164 7.08 -0.69 -9.00
C SER A 164 6.08 0.22 -8.26
N ILE A 165 6.57 1.18 -7.47
CA ILE A 165 5.73 2.12 -6.73
C ILE A 165 4.94 3.03 -7.67
N ARG A 166 5.56 3.52 -8.76
CA ARG A 166 4.87 4.33 -9.77
C ARG A 166 3.74 3.55 -10.44
N LYS A 167 3.98 2.30 -10.83
CA LYS A 167 2.94 1.42 -11.40
C LYS A 167 1.80 1.21 -10.41
N MET A 168 2.10 0.91 -9.14
CA MET A 168 1.08 0.75 -8.10
C MET A 168 0.25 2.03 -7.90
N ARG A 169 0.87 3.22 -7.92
CA ARG A 169 0.13 4.49 -7.86
C ARG A 169 -0.82 4.67 -9.03
N VAL A 170 -0.39 4.35 -10.25
CA VAL A 170 -1.24 4.47 -11.44
C VAL A 170 -2.42 3.51 -11.32
N MET A 171 -2.16 2.24 -11.01
CA MET A 171 -3.22 1.25 -10.80
C MET A 171 -4.19 1.66 -9.69
N ALA A 172 -3.69 2.17 -8.57
CA ALA A 172 -4.53 2.65 -7.47
C ALA A 172 -5.42 3.83 -7.87
N LYS A 173 -4.88 4.81 -8.60
CA LYS A 173 -5.68 5.93 -9.12
C LYS A 173 -6.75 5.45 -10.08
N THR A 174 -6.41 4.53 -10.99
CA THR A 174 -7.38 3.95 -11.91
C THR A 174 -8.46 3.16 -11.19
N ALA A 175 -8.09 2.35 -10.19
CA ALA A 175 -9.04 1.60 -9.38
C ALA A 175 -10.04 2.51 -8.67
N ILE A 176 -9.56 3.60 -8.03
CA ILE A 176 -10.44 4.59 -7.39
C ILE A 176 -11.40 5.20 -8.42
N LEU A 177 -10.90 5.62 -9.59
CA LEU A 177 -11.75 6.20 -10.63
C LEU A 177 -12.84 5.23 -11.10
N VAL A 178 -12.48 3.96 -11.32
CA VAL A 178 -13.42 2.92 -11.74
C VAL A 178 -14.46 2.64 -10.65
N THR A 179 -14.04 2.47 -9.40
CA THR A 179 -14.95 2.28 -8.26
C THR A 179 -15.86 3.48 -8.06
N SER A 180 -15.35 4.71 -8.22
CA SER A 180 -16.18 5.93 -8.13
C SER A 180 -17.27 5.97 -9.21
N LEU A 181 -16.99 5.48 -10.43
CA LEU A 181 -18.01 5.40 -11.48
C LEU A 181 -19.14 4.42 -11.10
N PHE A 182 -18.79 3.26 -10.55
CA PHE A 182 -19.78 2.29 -10.08
C PHE A 182 -20.59 2.82 -8.89
N ALA A 183 -19.93 3.45 -7.92
CA ALA A 183 -20.58 4.07 -6.77
C ALA A 183 -21.62 5.13 -7.19
N VAL A 184 -21.28 6.00 -8.15
CA VAL A 184 -22.23 6.99 -8.70
C VAL A 184 -23.42 6.31 -9.35
N GLY A 185 -23.19 5.23 -10.11
CA GLY A 185 -24.26 4.43 -10.70
C GLY A 185 -25.20 3.83 -9.66
N ALA A 186 -24.65 3.29 -8.56
CA ALA A 186 -25.44 2.75 -7.45
C ALA A 186 -26.29 3.83 -6.76
N ILE A 187 -25.71 5.00 -6.49
CA ILE A 187 -26.42 6.12 -5.84
C ILE A 187 -27.54 6.66 -6.73
N ILE A 188 -27.32 6.82 -8.04
CA ILE A 188 -28.33 7.39 -8.95
C ILE A 188 -29.54 6.44 -9.11
N ASN A 189 -29.30 5.14 -9.10
CA ASN A 189 -30.32 4.12 -9.23
C ASN A 189 -30.99 3.74 -7.90
N ALA A 190 -30.52 4.27 -6.77
CA ALA A 190 -31.11 4.04 -5.46
C ALA A 190 -32.40 4.85 -5.27
N ASP A 191 -33.36 4.26 -4.56
CA ASP A 191 -34.62 4.91 -4.20
C ASP A 191 -34.37 6.15 -3.32
N ASP A 192 -33.51 6.00 -2.31
CA ASP A 192 -33.00 7.10 -1.49
C ASP A 192 -31.50 7.30 -1.73
N LYS A 193 -31.19 8.30 -2.55
CA LYS A 193 -29.83 8.65 -2.95
C LYS A 193 -29.00 9.17 -1.78
N VAL A 194 -29.63 9.86 -0.82
CA VAL A 194 -28.94 10.44 0.33
C VAL A 194 -28.58 9.34 1.32
N LYS A 195 -29.54 8.44 1.61
CA LYS A 195 -29.31 7.27 2.47
C LYS A 195 -28.23 6.35 1.89
N GLU A 196 -28.28 6.07 0.59
CA GLU A 196 -27.27 5.22 -0.06
C GLU A 196 -25.88 5.87 -0.09
N ALA A 197 -25.80 7.18 -0.34
CA ALA A 197 -24.53 7.91 -0.26
C ALA A 197 -23.95 7.91 1.16
N ALA A 198 -24.79 8.07 2.20
CA ALA A 198 -24.39 8.01 3.59
C ALA A 198 -23.89 6.61 3.99
N ARG A 199 -24.58 5.55 3.54
CA ARG A 199 -24.20 4.16 3.75
C ARG A 199 -22.83 3.86 3.13
N GLN A 200 -22.64 4.13 1.84
CA GLN A 200 -21.36 3.91 1.17
C GLN A 200 -20.23 4.75 1.79
N GLY A 201 -20.52 6.01 2.12
CA GLY A 201 -19.57 6.90 2.79
C GLY A 201 -19.10 6.36 4.14
N SER A 202 -20.02 5.82 4.93
CA SER A 202 -19.73 5.25 6.25
C SER A 202 -18.96 3.94 6.17
N ILE A 203 -19.26 3.07 5.19
CA ILE A 203 -18.49 1.85 4.92
C ILE A 203 -17.04 2.18 4.55
N ILE A 204 -16.82 3.14 3.65
CA ILE A 204 -15.49 3.58 3.23
C ILE A 204 -14.74 4.23 4.41
N ALA A 205 -15.40 5.12 5.15
CA ALA A 205 -14.81 5.79 6.30
C ALA A 205 -14.42 4.79 7.40
N GLY A 206 -15.35 3.88 7.74
CA GLY A 206 -15.12 2.81 8.70
C GLY A 206 -13.97 1.90 8.28
N SER A 207 -13.92 1.51 7.00
CA SER A 207 -12.79 0.78 6.41
C SER A 207 -11.46 1.49 6.57
N MET A 208 -11.41 2.79 6.26
CA MET A 208 -10.19 3.57 6.38
C MET A 208 -9.67 3.62 7.82
N LEU A 209 -10.57 3.83 8.78
CA LEU A 209 -10.25 3.87 10.20
C LEU A 209 -9.82 2.50 10.71
N GLY A 210 -10.59 1.45 10.42
CA GLY A 210 -10.29 0.08 10.85
C GLY A 210 -8.97 -0.44 10.28
N GLY A 211 -8.70 -0.23 9.00
CA GLY A 211 -7.42 -0.56 8.38
C GLY A 211 -6.26 0.29 8.89
N GLY A 212 -6.52 1.56 9.24
CA GLY A 212 -5.55 2.45 9.88
C GLY A 212 -5.13 1.95 11.26
N ILE A 213 -6.11 1.60 12.10
CA ILE A 213 -5.89 1.05 13.44
C ILE A 213 -5.18 -0.30 13.35
N ALA A 214 -5.66 -1.24 12.53
CA ALA A 214 -5.00 -2.53 12.34
C ALA A 214 -3.55 -2.39 11.85
N GLY A 215 -3.28 -1.39 11.01
CA GLY A 215 -1.93 -1.04 10.57
C GLY A 215 -0.96 -0.71 11.71
N LEU A 216 -1.44 -0.14 12.83
CA LEU A 216 -0.61 0.15 14.00
C LEU A 216 -0.19 -1.13 14.75
N PHE A 217 -1.01 -2.18 14.68
CA PHE A 217 -0.75 -3.46 15.34
C PHE A 217 0.09 -4.43 14.50
N VAL A 218 0.30 -4.15 13.21
CA VAL A 218 1.05 -5.05 12.30
C VAL A 218 2.43 -5.40 12.84
N SER A 219 3.20 -4.43 13.33
CA SER A 219 4.56 -4.69 13.84
C SER A 219 4.56 -5.63 15.05
N PHE A 220 3.52 -5.57 15.89
CA PHE A 220 3.38 -6.42 17.07
C PHE A 220 2.99 -7.86 16.70
N VAL A 221 2.13 -8.03 15.69
CA VAL A 221 1.56 -9.35 15.34
C VAL A 221 2.37 -10.07 14.25
N CYS A 222 2.78 -9.35 13.20
CA CYS A 222 3.39 -9.93 11.98
C CYS A 222 4.92 -9.79 11.93
N GLY A 223 5.51 -9.05 12.86
CA GLY A 223 6.90 -8.61 12.74
C GLY A 223 7.13 -7.64 11.57
N PRO A 224 8.34 -7.04 11.51
CA PRO A 224 8.59 -5.91 10.63
C PRO A 224 8.77 -6.28 9.16
N ALA A 225 9.11 -7.52 8.79
CA ALA A 225 9.53 -7.88 7.42
C ALA A 225 8.59 -8.89 6.71
N GLU A 226 7.33 -8.97 7.13
CA GLU A 226 6.33 -9.92 6.60
C GLU A 226 5.15 -9.22 5.90
N PRO A 227 5.29 -8.88 4.59
CA PRO A 227 4.26 -8.14 3.86
C PRO A 227 2.92 -8.86 3.74
N VAL A 228 2.92 -10.20 3.73
CA VAL A 228 1.70 -11.00 3.56
C VAL A 228 0.86 -10.93 4.83
N CYS A 229 1.47 -11.15 5.99
CA CYS A 229 0.78 -11.04 7.26
C CYS A 229 0.25 -9.60 7.48
N ALA A 230 1.06 -8.59 7.16
CA ALA A 230 0.63 -7.18 7.22
C ALA A 230 -0.62 -6.92 6.36
N ALA A 231 -0.67 -7.47 5.14
CA ALA A 231 -1.82 -7.32 4.25
C ALA A 231 -3.07 -8.00 4.79
N ILE A 232 -2.94 -9.19 5.38
CA ILE A 232 -4.05 -9.92 5.99
C ILE A 232 -4.63 -9.15 7.18
N LEU A 233 -3.79 -8.63 8.08
CA LEU A 233 -4.28 -7.84 9.22
C LEU A 233 -4.95 -6.54 8.80
N VAL A 234 -4.36 -5.82 7.85
CA VAL A 234 -4.97 -4.60 7.31
C VAL A 234 -6.31 -4.94 6.65
N TYR A 235 -6.39 -6.04 5.90
CA TYR A 235 -7.65 -6.52 5.31
C TYR A 235 -8.70 -6.76 6.40
N ILE A 236 -8.39 -7.57 7.42
CA ILE A 236 -9.30 -7.89 8.54
C ILE A 236 -9.78 -6.60 9.22
N GLY A 237 -8.87 -5.70 9.57
CA GLY A 237 -9.22 -4.44 10.21
C GLY A 237 -10.08 -3.55 9.32
N THR A 238 -9.82 -3.55 8.01
CA THR A 238 -10.60 -2.78 7.03
C THR A 238 -12.00 -3.35 6.88
N SER A 239 -12.14 -4.68 6.73
CA SER A 239 -13.44 -5.35 6.67
C SER A 239 -14.26 -5.16 7.95
N ALA A 240 -13.63 -5.32 9.12
CA ALA A 240 -14.29 -5.05 10.40
C ALA A 240 -14.73 -3.59 10.48
N GLY A 241 -13.87 -2.65 10.07
CA GLY A 241 -14.20 -1.23 10.02
C GLY A 241 -15.37 -0.90 9.09
N ALA A 242 -15.44 -1.52 7.90
CA ALA A 242 -16.58 -1.39 6.99
C ALA A 242 -17.89 -1.78 7.68
N ILE A 243 -17.92 -2.96 8.28
CA ILE A 243 -19.12 -3.50 8.95
C ILE A 243 -19.55 -2.57 10.07
N THR A 244 -18.63 -2.17 10.94
CA THR A 244 -18.96 -1.25 12.04
C THR A 244 -19.41 0.12 11.54
N GLY A 245 -18.84 0.60 10.43
CA GLY A 245 -19.25 1.85 9.79
C GLY A 245 -20.66 1.78 9.22
N GLU A 246 -21.02 0.66 8.58
CA GLU A 246 -22.38 0.40 8.10
C GLU A 246 -23.39 0.36 9.26
N MET A 247 -23.11 -0.43 10.29
CA MET A 247 -23.97 -0.53 11.48
C MET A 247 -24.18 0.81 12.17
N ALA A 248 -23.13 1.62 12.29
CA ALA A 248 -23.23 2.95 12.89
C ALA A 248 -24.09 3.90 12.04
N ASN A 249 -24.00 3.78 10.71
CA ASN A 249 -24.87 4.55 9.82
C ASN A 249 -26.32 4.12 9.95
N ASP A 250 -26.61 2.82 10.00
CA ASP A 250 -27.99 2.32 10.09
C ASP A 250 -28.68 2.84 11.36
N VAL A 251 -28.00 2.76 12.51
CA VAL A 251 -28.50 3.34 13.78
C VAL A 251 -28.77 4.84 13.65
N TYR A 252 -27.86 5.58 13.01
CA TYR A 252 -28.02 7.01 12.82
C TYR A 252 -29.19 7.37 11.89
N GLN A 253 -29.44 6.57 10.86
CA GLN A 253 -30.58 6.77 9.95
C GLN A 253 -31.90 6.46 10.65
N ASP A 254 -31.96 5.41 11.47
CA ASP A 254 -33.16 5.07 12.25
C ASP A 254 -33.54 6.20 13.22
N GLU A 255 -32.56 6.80 13.91
CA GLU A 255 -32.78 7.97 14.78
C GLU A 255 -33.29 9.19 14.00
N LEU A 256 -32.74 9.45 12.80
CA LEU A 256 -33.17 10.54 11.94
C LEU A 256 -34.62 10.35 11.48
N ASP A 257 -34.99 9.14 11.06
CA ASP A 257 -36.35 8.82 10.61
C ASP A 257 -37.37 9.02 11.76
N GLU A 258 -37.01 8.63 12.99
CA GLU A 258 -37.81 8.91 14.18
C GLU A 258 -37.94 10.42 14.46
N PHE A 259 -36.86 11.17 14.35
CA PHE A 259 -36.86 12.62 14.55
C PHE A 259 -37.74 13.35 13.51
N TYR A 260 -37.64 12.97 12.23
CA TYR A 260 -38.49 13.51 11.17
C TYR A 260 -39.96 13.21 11.41
N ARG A 261 -40.28 11.99 11.86
CA ARG A 261 -41.66 11.61 12.20
C ARG A 261 -42.22 12.40 13.38
N TRP A 262 -41.40 12.75 14.36
CA TRP A 262 -41.80 13.57 15.50
C TRP A 262 -42.03 15.02 15.11
N THR A 263 -41.16 15.59 14.26
CA THR A 263 -41.23 16.99 13.82
C THR A 263 -42.26 17.24 12.71
N SER A 264 -42.68 16.22 11.97
CA SER A 264 -43.72 16.33 10.94
C SER A 264 -45.16 16.16 11.48
N ARG A 265 -45.35 16.16 12.80
CA ARG A 265 -46.65 16.22 13.49
C ARG A 265 -46.92 17.62 14.01
#